data_AF-A0A924YKD1-F1
#
_entry.id   AF-A0A924YKD1-F1
#
_cell.length_a   1.000
_cell.length_b   1.000
_cell.length_c   1.000
_cell.angle_alpha   90.00
_cell.angle_beta   90.00
_cell.angle_gamma   90.00
#
_symmetry.space_group_name_H-M   'P 1'
#
loop_
_entity.id
_entity.type
_entity.pdbx_description
1 polymer ?
#
loop_
_entity_poly.entity_id
_entity_poly.type
_entity_poly.pdbx_seq_one_letter_code
_entity_poly.pdbx_strand_id
1 'polypeptide(L)'
;MRRTRIAPWLVVWLLIAGFTSIAHAADEWIDLIRPTDPAKHAVQGEWTTTSDGLVTKAATGSRLILPIKPAGEYDFRVAFTRRTGVHSVGLFFVAGGKQAAFEVDAWGQHLAGIQEIKGQQITSNPTRVENQTLENGRKYSAEVRVRRDKVEVFLDDKLLTTHRTDGSDLGLPNLWRLPDQQSLGLGAWESETIFHSVAVRRVSGEVALATTTPAPRPLPAPGAKSAAPTKSTSKSDNSSPKTATKSATSSGRAPRVLLVIANQHFFYREYSEPKQELEWAGCVVEVAAGRKAPCRAHQGTGEGADGGVVQPDLAIADADASRYDAILFSGGWGSSMYQFAFQGTYQNTAYNGERSVKEAVNKLITSFIQQDKYVCALCHGTTVLAWARVNGRSPLAGKQATGPVLNGPAGNYPGYRGSSPPPSRWHAETNGARMVAPNSVGDPNTLVDDVVIDGKIMTGQDDPTAREMGRQLARALMSERSPAK
;
A
#
# COMPACT_ATOMS: atom_id res chain seq x y z
N MET A 1 -46.42 71.01 -57.85
CA MET A 1 -47.29 70.28 -58.80
C MET A 1 -47.17 68.79 -58.50
N ARG A 2 -48.31 68.07 -58.36
CA ARG A 2 -48.46 66.60 -58.14
C ARG A 2 -48.00 66.12 -56.74
N ARG A 3 -48.93 65.82 -55.82
CA ARG A 3 -49.74 64.57 -55.67
C ARG A 3 -48.81 63.37 -55.37
N THR A 4 -49.04 62.53 -54.35
CA THR A 4 -50.33 61.94 -53.94
C THR A 4 -50.19 61.18 -52.60
N ARG A 5 -51.22 61.32 -51.73
CA ARG A 5 -51.89 60.39 -50.77
C ARG A 5 -51.12 59.12 -50.32
N ILE A 6 -51.21 58.61 -49.07
CA ILE A 6 -52.38 58.00 -48.39
C ILE A 6 -51.96 57.71 -46.91
N ALA A 7 -52.85 57.93 -45.95
CA ALA A 7 -52.75 57.48 -44.53
C ALA A 7 -53.59 56.17 -44.35
N PRO A 8 -53.86 55.61 -43.16
CA PRO A 8 -53.07 55.35 -41.92
C PRO A 8 -53.28 53.90 -41.41
N TRP A 9 -52.34 53.23 -40.71
CA TRP A 9 -52.71 52.03 -39.91
C TRP A 9 -51.87 51.90 -38.63
N LEU A 10 -52.58 51.58 -37.54
CA LEU A 10 -52.11 51.17 -36.22
C LEU A 10 -50.87 50.27 -36.27
N VAL A 11 -49.87 50.55 -35.44
CA VAL A 11 -48.88 49.54 -35.03
C VAL A 11 -48.95 49.40 -33.52
N VAL A 12 -49.45 48.24 -33.11
CA VAL A 12 -49.37 47.67 -31.77
C VAL A 12 -47.89 47.51 -31.41
N TRP A 13 -47.44 48.19 -30.36
CA TRP A 13 -46.13 47.91 -29.76
C TRP A 13 -46.27 46.65 -28.89
N LEU A 14 -45.86 45.52 -29.44
CA LEU A 14 -45.65 44.29 -28.68
C LEU A 14 -44.37 44.46 -27.86
N LEU A 15 -44.50 44.49 -26.53
CA LEU A 15 -43.39 44.30 -25.59
C LEU A 15 -42.85 42.88 -25.74
N ILE A 16 -41.82 42.69 -26.56
CA ILE A 16 -40.97 41.50 -26.48
C ILE A 16 -39.95 41.78 -25.39
N ALA A 17 -40.24 41.29 -24.18
CA ALA A 17 -39.21 41.09 -23.17
C ALA A 17 -38.19 40.10 -23.75
N GLY A 18 -37.00 40.62 -24.08
CA GLY A 18 -35.86 39.79 -24.41
C GLY A 18 -35.48 38.95 -23.20
N PHE A 19 -36.00 37.73 -23.12
CA PHE A 19 -35.34 36.68 -22.37
C PHE A 19 -34.02 36.39 -23.11
N THR A 20 -32.95 37.05 -22.70
CA THR A 20 -31.60 36.55 -22.96
C THR A 20 -31.49 35.19 -22.32
N SER A 21 -31.67 34.16 -23.15
CA SER A 21 -31.39 32.76 -22.82
C SER A 21 -29.93 32.67 -22.39
N ILE A 22 -29.68 32.55 -21.08
CA ILE A 22 -28.39 32.09 -20.56
C ILE A 22 -28.39 30.57 -20.71
N ALA A 23 -28.15 30.11 -21.94
CA ALA A 23 -27.93 28.70 -22.25
C ALA A 23 -26.73 28.61 -23.18
N HIS A 24 -25.52 28.83 -22.65
CA HIS A 24 -24.28 28.66 -23.43
C HIS A 24 -23.04 28.23 -22.63
N ALA A 25 -23.19 27.66 -21.42
CA ALA A 25 -22.05 27.21 -20.60
C ALA A 25 -21.95 25.67 -20.46
N ALA A 26 -22.59 24.90 -21.34
CA ALA A 26 -22.70 23.44 -21.19
C ALA A 26 -21.60 22.63 -21.93
N ASP A 27 -20.61 23.24 -22.60
CA ASP A 27 -19.72 22.51 -23.52
C ASP A 27 -18.21 22.77 -23.39
N GLU A 28 -17.76 23.68 -22.53
CA GLU A 28 -16.32 24.02 -22.43
C GLU A 28 -15.59 23.19 -21.35
N TRP A 29 -14.36 22.76 -21.66
CA TRP A 29 -13.47 22.12 -20.70
C TRP A 29 -12.87 23.16 -19.75
N ILE A 30 -13.16 23.03 -18.45
CA ILE A 30 -12.61 23.86 -17.38
C ILE A 30 -11.23 23.32 -16.99
N ASP A 31 -10.18 24.14 -17.16
CA ASP A 31 -8.81 23.83 -16.72
C ASP A 31 -8.69 23.88 -15.18
N LEU A 32 -8.23 22.77 -14.60
CA LEU A 32 -8.06 22.59 -13.17
C LEU A 32 -6.61 22.70 -12.70
N ILE A 33 -5.62 22.80 -13.60
CA ILE A 33 -4.24 23.03 -13.19
C ILE A 33 -4.08 24.46 -12.64
N ARG A 34 -4.59 25.46 -13.36
CA ARG A 34 -4.47 26.88 -12.97
C ARG A 34 -5.01 27.23 -11.58
N PRO A 35 -6.22 26.80 -11.17
CA PRO A 35 -6.72 27.08 -9.82
C PRO A 35 -6.06 26.22 -8.74
N THR A 36 -5.29 25.19 -9.11
CA THR A 36 -4.69 24.26 -8.15
C THR A 36 -3.34 24.75 -7.66
N ASP A 37 -3.28 25.11 -6.37
CA ASP A 37 -2.07 25.40 -5.62
C ASP A 37 -1.58 24.15 -4.84
N PRO A 38 -0.48 23.48 -5.24
CA PRO A 38 0.05 22.32 -4.53
C PRO A 38 0.32 22.53 -3.06
N ALA A 39 0.71 23.75 -2.64
CA ALA A 39 0.99 24.04 -1.23
C ALA A 39 -0.27 24.03 -0.36
N LYS A 40 -1.45 24.20 -0.96
CA LYS A 40 -2.76 24.17 -0.28
C LYS A 40 -3.51 22.86 -0.48
N HIS A 41 -3.30 22.22 -1.63
CA HIS A 41 -4.12 21.11 -2.09
C HIS A 41 -3.41 19.75 -2.01
N ALA A 42 -2.11 19.70 -1.75
CA ALA A 42 -1.42 18.43 -1.49
C ALA A 42 -1.97 17.80 -0.21
N VAL A 43 -2.47 16.57 -0.33
CA VAL A 43 -2.90 15.75 0.81
C VAL A 43 -1.72 14.90 1.28
N GLN A 44 -1.00 14.31 0.33
CA GLN A 44 0.18 13.47 0.58
C GLN A 44 1.09 13.47 -0.66
N GLY A 45 2.39 13.30 -0.45
CA GLY A 45 3.40 13.36 -1.50
C GLY A 45 3.96 14.77 -1.71
N GLU A 46 5.12 14.84 -2.38
CA GLU A 46 5.71 16.12 -2.78
C GLU A 46 5.14 16.55 -4.13
N TRP A 47 4.27 17.58 -4.11
CA TRP A 47 3.63 18.12 -5.30
C TRP A 47 4.17 19.50 -5.66
N THR A 48 4.43 19.74 -6.94
CA THR A 48 4.87 21.03 -7.46
C THR A 48 4.17 21.36 -8.78
N THR A 49 4.08 22.64 -9.09
CA THR A 49 3.63 23.13 -10.41
C THR A 49 4.86 23.46 -11.23
N THR A 50 4.91 23.00 -12.48
CA THR A 50 5.94 23.34 -13.46
C THR A 50 5.30 23.95 -14.71
N SER A 51 6.11 24.36 -15.69
CA SER A 51 5.60 24.79 -17.00
C SER A 51 4.82 23.70 -17.74
N ASP A 52 5.08 22.44 -17.42
CA ASP A 52 4.57 21.28 -18.14
C ASP A 52 3.36 20.63 -17.44
N GLY A 53 2.98 21.12 -16.26
CA GLY A 53 1.82 20.65 -15.48
C GLY A 53 2.08 20.49 -13.98
N LEU A 54 1.26 19.68 -13.32
CA LEU A 54 1.44 19.30 -11.91
C LEU A 54 2.34 18.07 -11.82
N VAL A 55 3.34 18.08 -10.94
CA VAL A 55 4.29 16.98 -10.76
C VAL A 55 4.20 16.47 -9.34
N THR A 56 4.20 15.14 -9.17
CA THR A 56 4.48 14.48 -7.90
C THR A 56 5.72 13.62 -8.00
N LYS A 57 6.55 13.62 -6.96
CA LYS A 57 7.60 12.60 -6.80
C LYS A 57 6.98 11.24 -6.46
N ALA A 58 7.76 10.18 -6.69
CA ALA A 58 7.42 8.84 -6.26
C ALA A 58 7.33 8.80 -4.72
N ALA A 59 6.14 8.54 -4.20
CA ALA A 59 5.88 8.31 -2.79
C ALA A 59 4.64 7.42 -2.64
N THR A 60 4.49 6.76 -1.50
CA THR A 60 3.29 5.99 -1.19
C THR A 60 2.08 6.91 -1.12
N GLY A 61 1.03 6.58 -1.87
CA GLY A 61 -0.25 7.29 -1.82
C GLY A 61 -0.16 8.81 -2.07
N SER A 62 0.63 9.27 -3.03
CA SER A 62 0.62 10.69 -3.40
C SER A 62 -0.78 11.09 -3.88
N ARG A 63 -1.34 12.14 -3.28
CA ARG A 63 -2.70 12.65 -3.58
C ARG A 63 -2.75 14.17 -3.56
N LEU A 64 -3.48 14.71 -4.52
CA LEU A 64 -3.78 16.12 -4.64
C LEU A 64 -5.29 16.29 -4.83
N ILE A 65 -5.92 17.12 -3.99
CA ILE A 65 -7.32 17.49 -4.18
C ILE A 65 -7.43 18.57 -5.27
N LEU A 66 -8.44 18.50 -6.13
CA LEU A 66 -8.72 19.56 -7.10
C LEU A 66 -9.78 20.51 -6.52
N PRO A 67 -9.64 21.83 -6.68
CA PRO A 67 -10.53 22.82 -6.06
C PRO A 67 -11.87 22.95 -6.81
N ILE A 68 -12.56 21.84 -7.01
CA ILE A 68 -13.80 21.76 -7.77
C ILE A 68 -14.72 20.68 -7.22
N LYS A 69 -16.01 20.99 -7.18
CA LYS A 69 -17.07 20.09 -6.76
C LYS A 69 -18.08 19.94 -7.89
N PRO A 70 -17.95 18.92 -8.76
CA PRO A 70 -18.91 18.72 -9.81
C PRO A 70 -20.24 18.22 -9.23
N ALA A 71 -21.36 18.82 -9.64
CA ALA A 71 -22.69 18.30 -9.39
C ALA A 71 -23.35 17.90 -10.70
N GLY A 72 -24.03 16.74 -10.71
CA GLY A 72 -24.67 16.21 -11.91
C GLY A 72 -23.73 15.37 -12.78
N GLU A 73 -23.88 15.48 -14.09
CA GLU A 73 -23.18 14.66 -15.08
C GLU A 73 -22.03 15.45 -15.69
N TYR A 74 -20.87 14.81 -15.85
CA TYR A 74 -19.66 15.49 -16.32
C TYR A 74 -18.67 14.50 -16.92
N ASP A 75 -17.70 15.04 -17.65
CA ASP A 75 -16.53 14.32 -18.13
C ASP A 75 -15.30 14.88 -17.42
N PHE A 76 -14.44 14.02 -16.89
CA PHE A 76 -13.20 14.38 -16.20
C PHE A 76 -12.03 13.76 -16.95
N ARG A 77 -11.17 14.58 -17.54
CA ARG A 77 -10.07 14.15 -18.41
C ARG A 77 -8.73 14.63 -17.89
N VAL A 78 -7.77 13.72 -17.89
CA VAL A 78 -6.42 13.94 -17.41
C VAL A 78 -5.40 13.39 -18.40
N ALA A 79 -4.50 14.25 -18.88
CA ALA A 79 -3.33 13.80 -19.63
C ALA A 79 -2.13 13.72 -18.70
N PHE A 80 -1.42 12.59 -18.67
CA PHE A 80 -0.31 12.37 -17.74
C PHE A 80 0.81 11.55 -18.37
N THR A 81 1.98 11.60 -17.74
CA THR A 81 3.12 10.73 -18.04
C THR A 81 3.66 10.19 -16.73
N ARG A 82 3.68 8.86 -16.58
CA ARG A 82 4.43 8.21 -15.51
C ARG A 82 5.91 8.22 -15.90
N ARG A 83 6.78 8.80 -15.08
CA ARG A 83 8.23 8.89 -15.34
C ARG A 83 8.99 7.69 -14.76
N THR A 84 8.59 7.25 -13.56
CA THR A 84 9.18 6.12 -12.84
C THR A 84 8.10 5.34 -12.11
N GLY A 85 8.44 4.12 -11.67
CA GLY A 85 7.51 3.23 -10.97
C GLY A 85 6.76 2.28 -11.89
N VAL A 86 6.02 1.35 -11.27
CA VAL A 86 5.20 0.31 -11.93
C VAL A 86 3.82 0.18 -11.27
N HIS A 87 3.43 1.22 -10.52
CA HIS A 87 2.22 1.24 -9.73
C HIS A 87 1.28 2.35 -10.20
N SER A 88 0.13 2.44 -9.51
CA SER A 88 -1.06 3.12 -9.98
C SER A 88 -0.85 4.60 -10.30
N VAL A 89 -1.46 5.05 -11.40
CA VAL A 89 -1.91 6.45 -11.57
C VAL A 89 -3.42 6.47 -11.41
N GLY A 90 -3.93 7.40 -10.60
CA GLY A 90 -5.33 7.43 -10.16
C GLY A 90 -6.04 8.75 -10.42
N LEU A 91 -7.33 8.68 -10.77
CA LEU A 91 -8.25 9.81 -10.90
C LEU A 91 -9.37 9.66 -9.86
N PHE A 92 -9.50 10.62 -8.95
CA PHE A 92 -10.60 10.65 -7.98
C PHE A 92 -11.79 11.39 -8.56
N PHE A 93 -12.94 10.75 -8.54
CA PHE A 93 -14.19 11.28 -9.09
C PHE A 93 -15.35 11.10 -8.11
N VAL A 94 -16.44 11.81 -8.36
CA VAL A 94 -17.67 11.77 -7.54
C VAL A 94 -18.87 11.37 -8.40
N ALA A 95 -19.61 10.35 -7.99
CA ALA A 95 -20.86 9.95 -8.63
C ALA A 95 -21.90 9.62 -7.55
N GLY A 96 -23.14 10.09 -7.69
CA GLY A 96 -24.18 9.92 -6.68
C GLY A 96 -23.83 10.50 -5.30
N GLY A 97 -22.97 11.51 -5.25
CA GLY A 97 -22.45 12.07 -3.99
C GLY A 97 -21.43 11.18 -3.26
N LYS A 98 -20.98 10.08 -3.87
CA LYS A 98 -19.92 9.21 -3.36
C LYS A 98 -18.62 9.42 -4.14
N GLN A 99 -17.50 9.50 -3.43
CA GLN A 99 -16.17 9.56 -4.03
C GLN A 99 -15.67 8.16 -4.37
N ALA A 100 -15.02 8.02 -5.51
CA ALA A 100 -14.37 6.80 -5.98
C ALA A 100 -13.07 7.13 -6.72
N ALA A 101 -12.29 6.10 -7.04
CA ALA A 101 -11.07 6.23 -7.83
C ALA A 101 -11.12 5.33 -9.07
N PHE A 102 -10.68 5.85 -10.20
CA PHE A 102 -10.24 5.06 -11.34
C PHE A 102 -8.73 4.92 -11.25
N GLU A 103 -8.21 3.68 -11.26
CA GLU A 103 -6.77 3.41 -11.27
C GLU A 103 -6.36 2.74 -12.60
N VAL A 104 -5.16 3.09 -13.07
CA VAL A 104 -4.50 2.48 -14.23
C VAL A 104 -3.13 1.95 -13.82
N ASP A 105 -2.81 0.74 -14.29
CA ASP A 105 -1.58 -0.01 -13.99
C ASP A 105 -1.38 -0.21 -12.48
N ALA A 106 -2.45 -0.71 -11.87
CA ALA A 106 -2.56 -0.80 -10.43
C ALA A 106 -1.69 -1.92 -9.85
N TRP A 107 -1.01 -1.57 -8.76
CA TRP A 107 -0.40 -2.49 -7.78
C TRP A 107 0.65 -3.46 -8.33
N GLY A 108 1.29 -3.12 -9.46
CA GLY A 108 2.29 -3.98 -10.10
C GLY A 108 1.69 -5.25 -10.73
N GLN A 109 0.37 -5.41 -10.65
CA GLN A 109 -0.39 -6.50 -11.29
C GLN A 109 -0.92 -6.07 -12.66
N HIS A 110 -0.66 -4.83 -13.08
CA HIS A 110 -1.10 -4.28 -14.36
C HIS A 110 -2.63 -4.30 -14.51
N LEU A 111 -3.35 -3.97 -13.43
CA LEU A 111 -4.81 -3.88 -13.45
C LEU A 111 -5.27 -2.46 -13.78
N ALA A 112 -6.46 -2.32 -14.37
CA ALA A 112 -7.19 -1.06 -14.41
C ALA A 112 -8.66 -1.27 -14.03
N GLY A 113 -9.31 -0.22 -13.51
CA GLY A 113 -10.73 -0.29 -13.13
C GLY A 113 -11.12 0.74 -12.07
N ILE A 114 -12.40 0.72 -11.70
CA ILE A 114 -12.89 1.49 -10.55
C ILE A 114 -12.47 0.74 -9.29
N GLN A 115 -11.82 1.46 -8.39
CA GLN A 115 -11.02 0.86 -7.34
C GLN A 115 -11.86 -0.03 -6.40
N GLU A 116 -13.01 0.44 -5.92
CA GLU A 116 -13.86 -0.29 -4.99
C GLU A 116 -15.33 -0.17 -5.39
N ILE A 117 -15.97 -1.33 -5.56
CA ILE A 117 -17.40 -1.48 -5.85
C ILE A 117 -17.97 -2.51 -4.88
N LYS A 118 -19.00 -2.14 -4.12
CA LYS A 118 -19.62 -2.99 -3.08
C LYS A 118 -18.58 -3.57 -2.09
N GLY A 119 -17.57 -2.77 -1.76
CA GLY A 119 -16.45 -3.19 -0.89
C GLY A 119 -15.43 -4.12 -1.55
N GLN A 120 -15.58 -4.46 -2.83
CA GLN A 120 -14.65 -5.31 -3.59
C GLN A 120 -13.64 -4.46 -4.37
N GLN A 121 -12.36 -4.79 -4.22
CA GLN A 121 -11.25 -4.15 -4.94
C GLN A 121 -11.21 -4.56 -6.42
N ILE A 122 -10.41 -3.86 -7.24
CA ILE A 122 -10.23 -4.15 -8.69
C ILE A 122 -9.91 -5.64 -8.94
N THR A 123 -9.17 -6.31 -8.07
CA THR A 123 -8.86 -7.76 -8.23
C THR A 123 -10.09 -8.65 -8.33
N SER A 124 -11.24 -8.21 -7.82
CA SER A 124 -12.42 -9.05 -7.62
C SER A 124 -13.72 -8.40 -8.07
N ASN A 125 -13.70 -7.12 -8.44
CA ASN A 125 -14.88 -6.37 -8.83
C ASN A 125 -15.11 -6.41 -10.36
N PRO A 126 -16.34 -6.13 -10.84
CA PRO A 126 -16.71 -6.34 -12.24
C PRO A 126 -16.10 -5.32 -13.23
N THR A 127 -15.38 -4.31 -12.74
CA THR A 127 -14.73 -3.30 -13.58
C THR A 127 -13.28 -3.61 -13.89
N ARG A 128 -12.77 -4.74 -13.40
CA ARG A 128 -11.41 -5.23 -13.63
C ARG A 128 -11.07 -5.32 -15.12
N VAL A 129 -9.93 -4.75 -15.48
CA VAL A 129 -9.28 -4.92 -16.77
C VAL A 129 -7.85 -5.41 -16.52
N GLU A 130 -7.49 -6.55 -17.13
CA GLU A 130 -6.16 -7.14 -17.03
C GLU A 130 -5.15 -6.49 -17.96
N ASN A 131 -3.87 -6.71 -17.66
CA ASN A 131 -2.73 -6.45 -18.55
C ASN A 131 -2.70 -5.01 -19.07
N GLN A 132 -3.20 -4.07 -18.27
CA GLN A 132 -3.18 -2.64 -18.55
C GLN A 132 -1.93 -2.02 -17.94
N THR A 133 -0.81 -2.17 -18.65
CA THR A 133 0.48 -1.62 -18.25
C THR A 133 0.67 -0.20 -18.78
N LEU A 134 1.25 0.69 -17.98
CA LEU A 134 1.75 1.98 -18.42
C LEU A 134 3.24 1.87 -18.78
N GLU A 135 3.62 2.42 -19.93
CA GLU A 135 5.01 2.58 -20.33
C GLU A 135 5.55 3.89 -19.74
N ASN A 136 6.65 3.80 -18.98
CA ASN A 136 7.27 5.00 -18.42
C ASN A 136 7.79 5.91 -19.54
N GLY A 137 7.53 7.21 -19.41
CA GLY A 137 7.87 8.23 -20.39
C GLY A 137 6.84 8.40 -21.52
N ARG A 138 5.87 7.50 -21.66
CA ARG A 138 4.76 7.66 -22.61
C ARG A 138 3.67 8.55 -22.02
N LYS A 139 3.14 9.46 -22.84
CA LYS A 139 1.99 10.30 -22.48
C LYS A 139 0.69 9.53 -22.72
N TYR A 140 -0.19 9.55 -21.73
CA TYR A 140 -1.51 8.92 -21.72
C TYR A 140 -2.61 9.97 -21.53
N SER A 141 -3.83 9.65 -21.98
CA SER A 141 -5.05 10.40 -21.68
C SER A 141 -6.07 9.49 -20.99
N ALA A 142 -6.31 9.71 -19.70
CA ALA A 142 -7.37 9.04 -18.94
C ALA A 142 -8.63 9.92 -18.91
N GLU A 143 -9.80 9.32 -19.05
CA GLU A 143 -11.08 10.02 -18.95
C GLU A 143 -12.09 9.22 -18.14
N VAL A 144 -12.80 9.88 -17.23
CA VAL A 144 -13.94 9.34 -16.49
C VAL A 144 -15.18 10.12 -16.90
N ARG A 145 -16.19 9.44 -17.44
CA ARG A 145 -17.50 10.01 -17.76
C ARG A 145 -18.51 9.56 -16.73
N VAL A 146 -19.04 10.52 -15.98
CA VAL A 146 -20.06 10.29 -14.97
C VAL A 146 -21.41 10.67 -15.52
N ARG A 147 -22.35 9.73 -15.50
CA ARG A 147 -23.76 9.90 -15.88
C ARG A 147 -24.65 9.49 -14.70
N ARG A 148 -25.94 9.81 -14.79
CA ARG A 148 -26.90 9.49 -13.71
C ARG A 148 -26.95 8.00 -13.36
N ASP A 149 -26.76 7.12 -14.34
CA ASP A 149 -26.97 5.67 -14.24
C ASP A 149 -25.73 4.83 -14.58
N LYS A 150 -24.59 5.48 -14.85
CA LYS A 150 -23.33 4.80 -15.18
C LYS A 150 -22.10 5.67 -14.99
N VAL A 151 -20.96 4.99 -14.84
CA VAL A 151 -19.62 5.56 -14.97
C VAL A 151 -18.87 4.80 -16.06
N GLU A 152 -18.23 5.52 -16.97
CA GLU A 152 -17.39 4.95 -18.02
C GLU A 152 -15.97 5.48 -17.86
N VAL A 153 -14.97 4.61 -18.00
CA VAL A 153 -13.56 4.99 -17.88
C VAL A 153 -12.80 4.61 -19.15
N PHE A 154 -11.94 5.52 -19.60
CA PHE A 154 -11.21 5.44 -20.86
C PHE A 154 -9.72 5.67 -20.62
N LEU A 155 -8.91 5.06 -21.47
CA LEU A 155 -7.48 5.33 -21.60
C LEU A 155 -7.14 5.45 -23.09
N ASP A 156 -6.55 6.57 -23.50
CA ASP A 156 -6.25 6.90 -24.90
C ASP A 156 -7.46 6.70 -25.81
N ASP A 157 -8.59 7.28 -25.41
CA ASP A 157 -9.91 7.21 -26.09
C ASP A 157 -10.51 5.79 -26.21
N LYS A 158 -9.82 4.75 -25.72
CA LYS A 158 -10.34 3.39 -25.63
C LYS A 158 -11.15 3.23 -24.35
N LEU A 159 -12.42 2.85 -24.49
CA LEU A 159 -13.26 2.44 -23.37
C LEU A 159 -12.64 1.21 -22.71
N LEU A 160 -12.29 1.32 -21.43
CA LEU A 160 -11.79 0.18 -20.65
C LEU A 160 -12.94 -0.58 -20.00
N THR A 161 -13.87 0.13 -19.37
CA THR A 161 -15.02 -0.50 -18.69
C THR A 161 -16.16 0.49 -18.47
N THR A 162 -17.38 -0.05 -18.35
CA THR A 162 -18.61 0.65 -18.00
C THR A 162 -19.18 0.02 -16.76
N HIS A 163 -19.42 0.83 -15.73
CA HIS A 163 -20.10 0.41 -14.51
C HIS A 163 -21.49 1.04 -14.43
N ARG A 164 -22.54 0.23 -14.34
CA ARG A 164 -23.91 0.70 -14.11
C ARG A 164 -24.10 0.98 -12.63
N THR A 165 -24.33 2.24 -12.27
CA THR A 165 -24.39 2.67 -10.87
C THR A 165 -25.15 3.99 -10.72
N ASP A 166 -25.82 4.17 -9.58
CA ASP A 166 -26.34 5.45 -9.10
C ASP A 166 -25.38 6.15 -8.12
N GLY A 167 -24.21 5.56 -7.87
CA GLY A 167 -23.17 5.97 -6.94
C GLY A 167 -23.21 5.23 -5.59
N SER A 168 -24.32 4.58 -5.23
CA SER A 168 -24.53 3.99 -3.89
C SER A 168 -23.58 2.83 -3.57
N ASP A 169 -23.08 2.15 -4.60
CA ASP A 169 -22.17 1.01 -4.50
C ASP A 169 -20.70 1.37 -4.68
N LEU A 170 -20.38 2.64 -4.92
CA LEU A 170 -19.02 3.13 -5.06
C LEU A 170 -18.36 3.35 -3.70
N GLY A 171 -17.09 2.98 -3.62
CA GLY A 171 -16.26 3.19 -2.43
C GLY A 171 -14.93 3.84 -2.76
N LEU A 172 -14.24 4.26 -1.69
CA LEU A 172 -12.85 4.71 -1.74
C LEU A 172 -12.15 4.23 -0.46
N PRO A 173 -11.07 3.44 -0.56
CA PRO A 173 -10.35 2.90 0.57
C PRO A 173 -9.71 4.05 1.34
N ASN A 174 -9.57 3.86 2.65
CA ASN A 174 -9.01 4.88 3.53
C ASN A 174 -7.63 5.37 3.09
N LEU A 175 -6.82 4.49 2.52
CA LEU A 175 -5.51 4.80 1.99
C LEU A 175 -5.55 5.86 0.89
N TRP A 176 -6.67 6.04 0.16
CA TRP A 176 -6.85 6.98 -0.94
C TRP A 176 -7.75 8.17 -0.55
N ARG A 177 -8.23 8.23 0.70
CA ARG A 177 -9.21 9.22 1.15
C ARG A 177 -8.70 10.64 0.91
N LEU A 178 -9.54 11.46 0.26
CA LEU A 178 -9.35 12.90 0.19
C LEU A 178 -10.07 13.58 1.37
N PRO A 179 -9.57 14.72 1.88
CA PRO A 179 -10.20 15.45 2.99
C PRO A 179 -11.64 15.88 2.67
N ASP A 180 -11.92 16.20 1.42
CA ASP A 180 -13.26 16.52 0.92
C ASP A 180 -13.73 15.42 -0.03
N GLN A 181 -14.80 14.74 0.36
CA GLN A 181 -15.38 13.63 -0.40
C GLN A 181 -16.27 14.09 -1.56
N GLN A 182 -16.46 15.40 -1.74
CA GLN A 182 -17.22 15.97 -2.85
C GLN A 182 -16.32 16.60 -3.94
N SER A 183 -14.99 16.53 -3.75
CA SER A 183 -14.03 17.08 -4.70
C SER A 183 -13.42 16.01 -5.60
N LEU A 184 -12.99 16.43 -6.79
CA LEU A 184 -12.12 15.61 -7.66
C LEU A 184 -10.69 15.59 -7.13
N GLY A 185 -9.86 14.73 -7.69
CA GLY A 185 -8.44 14.65 -7.31
C GLY A 185 -7.57 13.86 -8.27
N LEU A 186 -6.27 13.91 -8.01
CA LEU A 186 -5.23 13.16 -8.71
C LEU A 186 -4.46 12.29 -7.73
N GLY A 187 -4.05 11.11 -8.18
CA GLY A 187 -3.29 10.15 -7.37
C GLY A 187 -2.14 9.52 -8.15
N ALA A 188 -1.07 9.20 -7.44
CA ALA A 188 0.00 8.34 -7.93
C ALA A 188 0.55 7.49 -6.77
N TRP A 189 0.78 6.20 -7.02
CA TRP A 189 1.36 5.30 -6.02
C TRP A 189 2.80 4.98 -6.41
N GLU A 190 3.77 5.33 -5.56
CA GLU A 190 5.20 5.03 -5.74
C GLU A 190 5.73 5.31 -7.16
N SER A 191 5.16 6.31 -7.83
CA SER A 191 5.42 6.61 -9.22
C SER A 191 5.58 8.11 -9.41
N GLU A 192 6.76 8.55 -9.86
CA GLU A 192 6.92 9.95 -10.25
C GLU A 192 6.04 10.20 -11.48
N THR A 193 5.13 11.15 -11.37
CA THR A 193 4.10 11.38 -12.38
C THR A 193 3.94 12.86 -12.64
N ILE A 194 3.86 13.22 -13.92
CA ILE A 194 3.46 14.56 -14.36
C ILE A 194 2.06 14.50 -14.96
N PHE A 195 1.19 15.40 -14.51
CA PHE A 195 -0.15 15.61 -15.01
C PHE A 195 -0.15 16.87 -15.87
N HIS A 196 -0.12 16.68 -17.19
CA HIS A 196 0.04 17.72 -18.19
C HIS A 196 -1.20 18.58 -18.39
N SER A 197 -2.38 17.98 -18.27
CA SER A 197 -3.66 18.69 -18.34
C SER A 197 -4.66 17.98 -17.46
N VAL A 198 -5.47 18.74 -16.74
CA VAL A 198 -6.51 18.24 -15.85
C VAL A 198 -7.72 19.10 -16.11
N ALA A 199 -8.79 18.52 -16.66
CA ALA A 199 -9.94 19.30 -17.05
C ALA A 199 -11.24 18.57 -16.77
N VAL A 200 -12.29 19.35 -16.46
CA VAL A 200 -13.65 18.83 -16.34
C VAL A 200 -14.55 19.55 -17.32
N ARG A 201 -15.48 18.83 -17.95
CA ARG A 201 -16.53 19.39 -18.77
C ARG A 201 -17.87 18.99 -18.18
N ARG A 202 -18.71 19.98 -17.90
CA ARG A 202 -20.10 19.75 -17.47
C ARG A 202 -20.88 19.12 -18.62
N VAL A 203 -21.77 18.19 -18.30
CA VAL A 203 -22.80 17.67 -19.22
C VAL A 203 -24.18 18.09 -18.73
N SER A 204 -24.45 17.99 -17.42
CA SER A 204 -25.65 18.52 -16.76
C SER A 204 -25.35 18.86 -15.28
N GLY A 205 -26.16 19.71 -14.62
CA GLY A 205 -25.95 20.11 -13.21
C GLY A 205 -24.79 21.11 -12.96
N GLU A 206 -24.74 21.82 -11.83
CA GLU A 206 -23.77 22.91 -11.62
C GLU A 206 -22.33 22.42 -11.33
N VAL A 207 -21.33 23.18 -11.78
CA VAL A 207 -19.93 22.95 -11.43
C VAL A 207 -19.42 24.21 -10.74
N ALA A 208 -19.09 24.09 -9.45
CA ALA A 208 -18.57 25.20 -8.67
C ALA A 208 -17.10 24.97 -8.32
N LEU A 209 -16.26 25.99 -8.55
CA LEU A 209 -14.93 26.04 -7.95
C LEU A 209 -15.08 26.18 -6.43
N ALA A 210 -14.35 25.38 -5.67
CA ALA A 210 -14.45 25.40 -4.22
C ALA A 210 -13.72 26.64 -3.66
N THR A 211 -14.44 27.50 -2.94
CA THR A 211 -13.83 28.56 -2.12
C THR A 211 -13.15 27.89 -0.92
N THR A 212 -11.81 27.96 -0.86
CA THR A 212 -11.00 27.28 0.14
C THR A 212 -11.25 27.83 1.55
N THR A 213 -11.69 26.96 2.46
CA THR A 213 -11.44 27.13 3.91
C THR A 213 -10.15 26.36 4.20
N PRO A 214 -9.11 26.96 4.81
CA PRO A 214 -7.85 26.28 5.04
C PRO A 214 -8.02 25.10 6.01
N ALA A 215 -7.43 23.96 5.69
CA ALA A 215 -7.20 22.90 6.68
C ALA A 215 -6.23 23.42 7.77
N PRO A 216 -6.39 23.01 9.04
CA PRO A 216 -5.46 23.41 10.11
C PRO A 216 -4.06 22.89 9.79
N ARG A 217 -3.08 23.79 9.84
CA ARG A 217 -1.66 23.46 9.66
C ARG A 217 -1.23 22.48 10.76
N PRO A 218 -0.50 21.39 10.47
CA PRO A 218 0.19 20.62 11.50
C PRO A 218 1.16 21.53 12.24
N LEU A 219 1.10 21.51 13.57
CA LEU A 219 2.02 22.27 14.42
C LEU A 219 3.48 21.86 14.12
N PRO A 220 4.42 22.81 14.05
CA PRO A 220 5.83 22.47 13.94
C PRO A 220 6.29 21.72 15.19
N ALA A 221 7.04 20.64 15.00
CA ALA A 221 7.66 19.90 16.08
C ALA A 221 8.57 20.83 16.92
N PRO A 222 8.51 20.80 18.26
CA PRO A 222 9.37 21.63 19.09
C PRO A 222 10.81 21.09 19.08
N GLY A 223 11.77 21.96 18.74
CA GLY A 223 13.14 21.88 19.27
C GLY A 223 14.24 21.50 18.29
N ALA A 224 14.53 22.34 17.29
CA ALA A 224 15.88 22.43 16.73
C ALA A 224 16.63 23.56 17.46
N LYS A 225 17.46 23.23 18.44
CA LYS A 225 18.52 24.12 18.92
C LYS A 225 19.85 23.61 18.38
N SER A 226 20.51 24.51 17.67
CA SER A 226 21.89 24.45 17.21
C SER A 226 22.87 24.26 18.38
N ALA A 227 23.85 23.37 18.23
CA ALA A 227 25.16 23.47 18.89
C ALA A 227 26.22 22.71 18.09
N ALA A 228 27.34 23.39 17.84
CA ALA A 228 28.55 22.93 17.14
C ALA A 228 29.39 21.96 18.02
N PRO A 229 30.48 21.35 17.49
CA PRO A 229 31.05 20.11 17.99
C PRO A 229 32.18 20.32 19.02
N THR A 230 32.28 19.42 19.99
CA THR A 230 33.49 19.21 20.79
C THR A 230 33.82 17.73 20.93
N LYS A 231 35.08 17.39 20.61
CA LYS A 231 35.74 16.10 20.84
C LYS A 231 35.92 15.82 22.33
N SER A 232 35.86 14.55 22.77
CA SER A 232 36.96 13.82 23.43
C SER A 232 36.49 12.61 24.28
N THR A 233 37.06 11.44 23.96
CA THR A 233 37.61 10.35 24.84
C THR A 233 36.77 9.53 25.85
N SER A 234 36.72 8.22 25.54
CA SER A 234 37.15 7.03 26.33
C SER A 234 36.36 6.43 27.52
N LYS A 235 36.09 5.10 27.38
CA LYS A 235 36.14 3.95 28.35
C LYS A 235 35.27 4.03 29.62
N SER A 236 34.79 2.98 30.29
CA SER A 236 34.57 1.53 30.10
C SER A 236 33.68 1.06 31.27
N ASP A 237 33.08 -0.12 31.13
CA ASP A 237 32.64 -1.07 32.18
C ASP A 237 31.29 -0.96 32.95
N ASN A 238 30.39 -1.87 32.54
CA ASN A 238 29.90 -3.05 33.28
C ASN A 238 29.04 -2.89 34.57
N SER A 239 27.76 -3.30 34.50
CA SER A 239 27.14 -4.34 35.35
C SER A 239 25.60 -4.42 35.20
N SER A 240 25.11 -5.65 35.03
CA SER A 240 23.69 -6.09 35.02
C SER A 240 23.15 -6.33 36.46
N PRO A 241 21.93 -6.86 36.67
CA PRO A 241 20.59 -6.45 36.18
C PRO A 241 19.57 -6.26 37.33
N LYS A 242 18.50 -5.48 37.15
CA LYS A 242 17.32 -5.52 38.03
C LYS A 242 15.99 -5.50 37.25
N THR A 243 15.34 -6.65 37.34
CA THR A 243 13.90 -6.95 37.53
C THR A 243 12.84 -6.04 36.92
N ALA A 244 11.98 -6.70 36.12
CA ALA A 244 10.80 -6.20 35.44
C ALA A 244 9.73 -5.56 36.33
N THR A 245 9.01 -4.56 35.82
CA THR A 245 7.55 -4.45 35.99
C THR A 245 6.89 -3.58 34.91
N LYS A 246 5.84 -4.16 34.29
CA LYS A 246 4.63 -3.56 33.69
C LYS A 246 4.71 -2.41 32.66
N SER A 247 4.32 -2.78 31.43
CA SER A 247 3.30 -2.12 30.61
C SER A 247 3.32 -0.59 30.60
N ALA A 248 4.18 -0.03 29.74
CA ALA A 248 3.98 1.30 29.22
C ALA A 248 3.04 1.19 28.01
N THR A 249 1.76 1.46 28.26
CA THR A 249 0.77 1.85 27.25
C THR A 249 1.40 2.88 26.30
N SER A 250 1.70 2.48 25.07
CA SER A 250 2.26 3.38 24.05
C SER A 250 1.16 4.26 23.44
N SER A 251 0.66 5.20 24.25
CA SER A 251 -0.23 6.25 23.77
C SER A 251 0.56 7.24 22.90
N GLY A 252 0.43 7.11 21.57
CA GLY A 252 0.60 8.23 20.63
C GLY A 252 1.44 7.97 19.37
N ARG A 253 2.41 7.03 19.35
CA ARG A 253 3.25 6.78 18.15
C ARG A 253 2.69 5.64 17.31
N ALA A 254 2.63 5.75 15.99
CA ALA A 254 2.21 4.67 15.08
C ALA A 254 2.96 3.34 15.37
N PRO A 255 2.31 2.16 15.28
CA PRO A 255 2.99 0.89 15.48
C PRO A 255 4.13 0.71 14.50
N ARG A 256 5.24 0.11 14.95
CA ARG A 256 6.43 -0.09 14.12
C ARG A 256 6.69 -1.56 13.90
N VAL A 257 6.79 -1.99 12.64
CA VAL A 257 7.07 -3.38 12.28
C VAL A 257 8.40 -3.48 11.56
N LEU A 258 9.24 -4.41 12.02
CA LEU A 258 10.45 -4.81 11.30
C LEU A 258 10.09 -5.96 10.36
N LEU A 259 10.04 -5.71 9.06
CA LEU A 259 9.85 -6.73 8.04
C LEU A 259 11.22 -7.24 7.58
N VAL A 260 11.44 -8.56 7.65
CA VAL A 260 12.73 -9.18 7.32
C VAL A 260 12.61 -9.97 6.04
N ILE A 261 13.48 -9.66 5.07
CA ILE A 261 13.60 -10.38 3.80
C ILE A 261 15.02 -10.91 3.60
N ALA A 262 15.16 -12.05 2.93
CA ALA A 262 16.47 -12.57 2.56
C ALA A 262 17.13 -11.73 1.46
N ASN A 263 18.46 -11.61 1.49
CA ASN A 263 19.18 -10.87 0.44
C ASN A 263 19.08 -11.52 -0.94
N GLN A 264 18.78 -12.82 -1.01
CA GLN A 264 18.53 -13.54 -2.25
C GLN A 264 17.33 -14.44 -2.02
N HIS A 265 16.46 -14.54 -3.02
CA HIS A 265 15.41 -15.54 -3.12
C HIS A 265 14.37 -15.48 -1.97
N PHE A 266 14.03 -14.27 -1.52
CA PHE A 266 12.78 -14.04 -0.79
C PHE A 266 11.59 -14.12 -1.76
N PHE A 267 10.38 -14.36 -1.26
CA PHE A 267 9.17 -14.38 -2.09
C PHE A 267 8.56 -12.98 -2.15
N TYR A 268 8.38 -12.40 -3.34
CA TYR A 268 8.06 -10.97 -3.46
C TYR A 268 6.70 -10.59 -2.85
N ARG A 269 5.61 -11.30 -3.15
CA ARG A 269 4.29 -11.02 -2.57
C ARG A 269 4.23 -11.20 -1.04
N GLU A 270 4.99 -12.14 -0.50
CA GLU A 270 5.11 -12.36 0.95
C GLU A 270 5.89 -11.24 1.66
N TYR A 271 6.61 -10.42 0.91
CA TYR A 271 7.18 -9.15 1.36
C TYR A 271 6.20 -7.99 1.14
N SER A 272 5.71 -7.82 -0.09
CA SER A 272 5.02 -6.60 -0.52
C SER A 272 3.61 -6.51 0.04
N GLU A 273 2.86 -7.62 0.10
CA GLU A 273 1.46 -7.61 0.55
C GLU A 273 1.34 -7.39 2.07
N PRO A 274 2.12 -8.06 2.96
CA PRO A 274 2.06 -7.73 4.38
C PRO A 274 2.52 -6.31 4.66
N LYS A 275 3.60 -5.84 3.99
CA LYS A 275 4.07 -4.46 4.12
C LYS A 275 2.95 -3.48 3.77
N GLN A 276 2.31 -3.70 2.62
CA GLN A 276 1.22 -2.85 2.12
C GLN A 276 0.05 -2.82 3.10
N GLU A 277 -0.41 -3.96 3.61
CA GLU A 277 -1.53 -4.02 4.57
C GLU A 277 -1.19 -3.38 5.92
N LEU A 278 0.06 -3.53 6.40
CA LEU A 278 0.54 -2.86 7.61
C LEU A 278 0.59 -1.35 7.44
N GLU A 279 1.13 -0.87 6.32
CA GLU A 279 1.19 0.56 6.00
C GLU A 279 -0.21 1.15 5.78
N TRP A 280 -1.12 0.41 5.15
CA TRP A 280 -2.53 0.77 5.02
C TRP A 280 -3.24 0.91 6.36
N ALA A 281 -2.86 0.09 7.34
CA ALA A 281 -3.37 0.22 8.70
C ALA A 281 -2.72 1.38 9.47
N GLY A 282 -1.73 2.08 8.92
CA GLY A 282 -1.02 3.17 9.59
C GLY A 282 0.16 2.72 10.46
N CYS A 283 0.67 1.49 10.26
CA CYS A 283 1.94 1.06 10.83
C CYS A 283 3.11 1.66 10.04
N VAL A 284 4.22 1.93 10.70
CA VAL A 284 5.50 2.22 10.06
C VAL A 284 6.24 0.90 9.87
N VAL A 285 6.63 0.58 8.64
CA VAL A 285 7.39 -0.62 8.33
C VAL A 285 8.81 -0.23 7.96
N GLU A 286 9.81 -0.86 8.59
CA GLU A 286 11.21 -0.83 8.12
C GLU A 286 11.60 -2.23 7.64
N VAL A 287 12.34 -2.28 6.54
CA VAL A 287 12.77 -3.52 5.90
C VAL A 287 14.21 -3.82 6.28
N ALA A 288 14.45 -4.95 6.93
CA ALA A 288 15.79 -5.46 7.21
C ALA A 288 16.13 -6.68 6.34
N ALA A 289 17.42 -6.86 6.10
CA ALA A 289 17.96 -8.07 5.48
C ALA A 289 19.26 -8.49 6.16
N GLY A 290 19.86 -9.62 5.76
CA GLY A 290 21.12 -10.10 6.37
C GLY A 290 22.23 -9.06 6.29
N ARG A 291 22.29 -8.36 5.16
CA ARG A 291 23.13 -7.17 4.92
C ARG A 291 22.30 -6.04 4.31
N LYS A 292 22.73 -4.79 4.53
CA LYS A 292 22.15 -3.61 3.87
C LYS A 292 22.63 -3.49 2.43
N ALA A 293 22.22 -4.44 1.59
CA ALA A 293 22.54 -4.49 0.17
C ALA A 293 21.30 -4.96 -0.61
N PRO A 294 21.20 -4.66 -1.91
CA PRO A 294 20.05 -5.04 -2.73
C PRO A 294 19.66 -6.51 -2.54
N CYS A 295 18.40 -6.71 -2.17
CA CYS A 295 17.75 -8.00 -2.08
C CYS A 295 17.13 -8.35 -3.43
N ARG A 296 17.20 -9.62 -3.84
CA ARG A 296 16.59 -10.10 -5.09
C ARG A 296 15.57 -11.17 -4.78
N ALA A 297 14.34 -11.03 -5.30
CA ALA A 297 13.30 -12.02 -5.11
C ALA A 297 13.57 -13.31 -5.90
N HIS A 298 12.85 -14.37 -5.59
CA HIS A 298 12.69 -15.50 -6.51
C HIS A 298 11.90 -15.04 -7.74
N GLN A 299 12.22 -15.62 -8.90
CA GLN A 299 11.46 -15.34 -10.13
C GLN A 299 10.04 -15.91 -10.04
N GLY A 300 9.06 -15.20 -10.60
CA GLY A 300 7.66 -15.60 -10.67
C GLY A 300 6.93 -15.53 -9.33
N THR A 301 7.41 -14.73 -8.38
CA THR A 301 6.83 -14.59 -7.03
C THR A 301 6.00 -13.31 -6.85
N GLY A 302 5.63 -12.70 -7.99
CA GLY A 302 4.84 -11.48 -8.09
C GLY A 302 5.66 -10.20 -8.15
N GLU A 303 6.94 -10.31 -8.49
CA GLU A 303 7.79 -9.17 -8.79
C GLU A 303 7.48 -8.52 -10.15
N GLY A 304 7.65 -7.20 -10.23
CA GLY A 304 7.46 -6.44 -11.46
C GLY A 304 8.67 -6.51 -12.42
N ALA A 305 8.64 -5.69 -13.46
CA ALA A 305 9.68 -5.66 -14.50
C ALA A 305 11.10 -5.29 -13.99
N ASP A 306 11.22 -4.76 -12.77
CA ASP A 306 12.50 -4.48 -12.11
C ASP A 306 13.16 -5.74 -11.50
N GLY A 307 12.50 -6.91 -11.62
CA GLY A 307 12.98 -8.19 -11.11
C GLY A 307 12.89 -8.31 -9.59
N GLY A 308 12.07 -7.49 -8.93
CA GLY A 308 11.81 -7.59 -7.49
C GLY A 308 13.01 -7.22 -6.64
N VAL A 309 13.80 -6.25 -7.11
CA VAL A 309 14.95 -5.75 -6.37
C VAL A 309 14.48 -4.83 -5.26
N VAL A 310 14.76 -5.19 -4.00
CA VAL A 310 14.38 -4.40 -2.83
C VAL A 310 15.64 -3.93 -2.11
N GLN A 311 15.76 -2.63 -1.87
CA GLN A 311 16.81 -2.08 -1.03
C GLN A 311 16.35 -2.08 0.44
N PRO A 312 16.96 -2.87 1.33
CA PRO A 312 16.61 -2.84 2.75
C PRO A 312 17.08 -1.54 3.41
N ASP A 313 16.32 -1.09 4.40
CA ASP A 313 16.60 0.10 5.21
C ASP A 313 17.82 -0.10 6.12
N LEU A 314 18.01 -1.34 6.61
CA LEU A 314 19.08 -1.71 7.52
C LEU A 314 19.54 -3.16 7.36
N ALA A 315 20.77 -3.44 7.82
CA ALA A 315 21.18 -4.81 8.08
C ALA A 315 20.50 -5.27 9.38
N ILE A 316 20.13 -6.54 9.46
CA ILE A 316 19.42 -7.10 10.62
C ILE A 316 20.28 -7.07 11.89
N ALA A 317 21.61 -7.09 11.74
CA ALA A 317 22.54 -6.93 12.85
C ALA A 317 22.49 -5.53 13.49
N ASP A 318 22.02 -4.52 12.75
CA ASP A 318 21.88 -3.13 13.23
C ASP A 318 20.48 -2.86 13.80
N ALA A 319 19.57 -3.84 13.77
CA ALA A 319 18.21 -3.69 14.26
C ALA A 319 18.17 -3.70 15.79
N ASP A 320 17.48 -2.71 16.38
CA ASP A 320 17.17 -2.68 17.81
C ASP A 320 15.69 -3.00 18.03
N ALA A 321 15.41 -4.11 18.72
CA ALA A 321 14.05 -4.55 19.06
C ALA A 321 13.25 -3.47 19.80
N SER A 322 13.90 -2.58 20.57
CA SER A 322 13.21 -1.52 21.34
C SER A 322 12.40 -0.55 20.45
N ARG A 323 12.81 -0.42 19.18
CA ARG A 323 12.20 0.47 18.17
C ARG A 323 10.92 -0.08 17.55
N TYR A 324 10.66 -1.37 17.69
CA TYR A 324 9.58 -2.05 16.98
C TYR A 324 8.60 -2.67 17.96
N ASP A 325 7.36 -2.83 17.53
CA ASP A 325 6.28 -3.50 18.25
C ASP A 325 6.07 -4.94 17.70
N ALA A 326 6.53 -5.21 16.47
CA ALA A 326 6.52 -6.54 15.86
C ALA A 326 7.72 -6.77 14.93
N ILE A 327 8.05 -8.04 14.71
CA ILE A 327 8.97 -8.51 13.66
C ILE A 327 8.25 -9.54 12.79
N LEU A 328 8.36 -9.44 11.47
CA LEU A 328 7.79 -10.37 10.51
C LEU A 328 8.89 -10.90 9.58
N PHE A 329 9.11 -12.21 9.58
CA PHE A 329 9.98 -12.88 8.61
C PHE A 329 9.18 -13.30 7.38
N SER A 330 9.46 -12.68 6.23
CA SER A 330 8.95 -13.09 4.92
C SER A 330 9.50 -14.48 4.57
N GLY A 331 8.76 -15.23 3.75
CA GLY A 331 9.23 -16.50 3.21
C GLY A 331 10.02 -16.33 1.92
N GLY A 332 9.89 -17.34 1.05
CA GLY A 332 10.90 -17.68 0.05
C GLY A 332 12.07 -18.47 0.65
N TRP A 333 12.69 -19.33 -0.15
CA TRP A 333 13.74 -20.23 0.33
C TRP A 333 14.98 -19.51 0.85
N GLY A 334 15.21 -18.27 0.42
CA GLY A 334 16.28 -17.41 0.93
C GLY A 334 16.28 -17.25 2.45
N SER A 335 15.11 -17.27 3.09
CA SER A 335 14.98 -17.11 4.55
C SER A 335 15.69 -18.20 5.35
N SER A 336 16.05 -19.31 4.71
CA SER A 336 16.96 -20.33 5.26
C SER A 336 18.27 -19.76 5.82
N MET A 337 18.76 -18.64 5.26
CA MET A 337 20.00 -17.98 5.71
C MET A 337 19.97 -17.52 7.18
N TYR A 338 18.78 -17.46 7.77
CA TYR A 338 18.55 -17.01 9.15
C TYR A 338 18.38 -18.16 10.17
N GLN A 339 18.38 -19.42 9.74
CA GLN A 339 18.15 -20.55 10.62
C GLN A 339 19.33 -20.81 11.57
N PHE A 340 19.21 -20.36 12.81
CA PHE A 340 20.30 -20.33 13.79
C PHE A 340 20.82 -21.71 14.19
N ALA A 341 19.94 -22.60 14.65
CA ALA A 341 20.33 -23.92 15.16
C ALA A 341 20.19 -25.05 14.13
N PHE A 342 19.93 -24.73 12.85
CA PHE A 342 19.85 -25.75 11.81
C PHE A 342 21.25 -26.31 11.53
N GLN A 343 21.41 -27.63 11.66
CA GLN A 343 22.68 -28.33 11.47
C GLN A 343 22.86 -28.89 10.04
N GLY A 344 21.84 -28.73 9.20
CA GLY A 344 21.92 -29.13 7.80
C GLY A 344 22.65 -28.11 6.94
N THR A 345 22.66 -28.39 5.64
CA THR A 345 23.26 -27.51 4.64
C THR A 345 22.37 -27.42 3.41
N TYR A 346 22.38 -26.27 2.75
CA TYR A 346 21.66 -26.04 1.51
C TYR A 346 22.61 -26.07 0.32
N GLN A 347 22.17 -26.64 -0.79
CA GLN A 347 22.95 -26.66 -2.04
C GLN A 347 23.19 -25.23 -2.58
N ASN A 348 22.17 -24.36 -2.45
CA ASN A 348 22.36 -22.95 -2.69
C ASN A 348 23.16 -22.34 -1.52
N THR A 349 24.39 -21.92 -1.79
CA THR A 349 25.32 -21.43 -0.78
C THR A 349 24.79 -20.19 -0.05
N ALA A 350 24.02 -19.34 -0.73
CA ALA A 350 23.42 -18.13 -0.13
C ALA A 350 22.46 -18.47 1.02
N TYR A 351 21.84 -19.65 1.01
CA TYR A 351 20.86 -20.07 2.02
C TYR A 351 21.50 -20.58 3.30
N ASN A 352 22.81 -20.85 3.30
CA ASN A 352 23.50 -21.30 4.49
C ASN A 352 23.76 -20.15 5.48
N GLY A 353 23.77 -18.90 5.01
CA GLY A 353 23.94 -17.70 5.81
C GLY A 353 25.30 -17.59 6.52
N GLU A 354 25.64 -16.37 6.95
CA GLU A 354 26.78 -16.16 7.83
C GLU A 354 26.40 -16.44 9.28
N ARG A 355 27.33 -17.01 10.06
CA ARG A 355 27.10 -17.32 11.48
C ARG A 355 26.73 -16.08 12.30
N SER A 356 27.40 -14.95 12.05
CA SER A 356 27.13 -13.66 12.69
C SER A 356 25.70 -13.17 12.44
N VAL A 357 25.20 -13.33 11.21
CA VAL A 357 23.82 -12.97 10.84
C VAL A 357 22.82 -13.85 11.55
N LYS A 358 23.06 -15.16 11.60
CA LYS A 358 22.21 -16.11 12.35
C LYS A 358 22.16 -15.80 13.85
N GLU A 359 23.31 -15.48 14.44
CA GLU A 359 23.42 -15.07 15.85
C GLU A 359 22.64 -13.78 16.12
N ALA A 360 22.75 -12.78 15.23
CA ALA A 360 22.01 -11.53 15.31
C ALA A 360 20.49 -11.76 15.24
N VAL A 361 20.01 -12.57 14.30
CA VAL A 361 18.59 -12.95 14.20
C VAL A 361 18.11 -13.63 15.47
N ASN A 362 18.86 -14.60 15.99
CA ASN A 362 18.47 -15.32 17.19
C ASN A 362 18.36 -14.39 18.41
N LYS A 363 19.34 -13.48 18.56
CA LYS A 363 19.33 -12.45 19.60
C LYS A 363 18.13 -11.51 19.45
N LEU A 364 17.82 -11.12 18.21
CA LEU A 364 16.70 -10.22 17.93
C LEU A 364 15.37 -10.90 18.28
N ILE A 365 15.12 -12.11 17.80
CA ILE A 365 13.92 -12.91 18.16
C ILE A 365 13.81 -13.04 19.68
N THR A 366 14.91 -13.39 20.36
CA THR A 366 14.94 -13.46 21.84
C THR A 366 14.50 -12.14 22.48
N SER A 367 14.99 -11.02 21.95
CA SER A 367 14.68 -9.68 22.47
C SER A 367 13.21 -9.31 22.26
N PHE A 368 12.63 -9.61 21.09
CA PHE A 368 11.20 -9.39 20.84
C PHE A 368 10.33 -10.21 21.79
N ILE A 369 10.64 -11.50 21.99
CA ILE A 369 9.89 -12.35 22.92
C ILE A 369 10.01 -11.86 24.37
N GLN A 370 11.22 -11.52 24.83
CA GLN A 370 11.44 -11.02 26.19
C GLN A 370 10.75 -9.67 26.45
N GLN A 371 10.54 -8.88 25.41
CA GLN A 371 9.82 -7.60 25.47
C GLN A 371 8.30 -7.75 25.25
N ASP A 372 7.79 -8.99 25.20
CA ASP A 372 6.37 -9.29 24.95
C ASP A 372 5.85 -8.65 23.65
N LYS A 373 6.57 -8.86 22.54
CA LYS A 373 6.24 -8.31 21.22
C LYS A 373 5.85 -9.40 20.23
N TYR A 374 5.12 -9.00 19.19
CA TYR A 374 4.73 -9.93 18.13
C TYR A 374 5.96 -10.43 17.37
N VAL A 375 6.08 -11.75 17.25
CA VAL A 375 7.11 -12.43 16.45
C VAL A 375 6.39 -13.29 15.43
N CYS A 376 6.54 -12.90 14.17
CA CYS A 376 5.70 -13.34 13.08
C CYS A 376 6.54 -13.98 11.97
N ALA A 377 5.98 -14.95 11.27
CA ALA A 377 6.65 -15.59 10.14
C ALA A 377 5.66 -16.11 9.10
N LEU A 378 5.98 -15.94 7.82
CA LEU A 378 5.12 -16.33 6.70
C LEU A 378 5.83 -17.37 5.83
N CYS A 379 5.10 -18.40 5.38
CA CYS A 379 5.60 -19.40 4.45
C CYS A 379 6.92 -20.03 4.94
N HIS A 380 7.96 -20.07 4.11
CA HIS A 380 9.27 -20.60 4.49
C HIS A 380 9.98 -19.77 5.57
N GLY A 381 9.52 -18.54 5.84
CA GLY A 381 9.99 -17.72 6.96
C GLY A 381 9.72 -18.37 8.32
N THR A 382 8.70 -19.24 8.41
CA THR A 382 8.38 -20.01 9.63
C THR A 382 9.54 -20.87 10.12
N THR A 383 10.41 -21.31 9.19
CA THR A 383 11.61 -22.09 9.50
C THR A 383 12.63 -21.29 10.32
N VAL A 384 12.64 -19.96 10.21
CA VAL A 384 13.51 -19.09 11.02
C VAL A 384 13.15 -19.20 12.49
N LEU A 385 11.85 -19.18 12.81
CA LEU A 385 11.37 -19.39 14.18
C LEU A 385 11.58 -20.83 14.63
N ALA A 386 11.39 -21.82 13.76
CA ALA A 386 11.63 -23.22 14.09
C ALA A 386 13.06 -23.46 14.61
N TRP A 387 14.06 -22.82 14.02
CA TRP A 387 15.48 -22.97 14.37
C TRP A 387 16.05 -21.88 15.27
N ALA A 388 15.26 -20.90 15.68
CA ALA A 388 15.65 -20.01 16.76
C ALA A 388 15.73 -20.78 18.10
N ARG A 389 16.51 -20.24 19.04
CA ARG A 389 16.73 -20.78 20.38
C ARG A 389 16.57 -19.66 21.39
N VAL A 390 15.42 -19.64 22.05
CA VAL A 390 15.10 -18.77 23.18
C VAL A 390 15.09 -19.65 24.42
N ASN A 391 16.02 -19.40 25.34
CA ASN A 391 16.30 -20.28 26.48
C ASN A 391 16.53 -21.75 26.06
N GLY A 392 17.26 -21.94 24.95
CA GLY A 392 17.60 -23.26 24.42
C GLY A 392 16.48 -24.01 23.69
N ARG A 393 15.29 -23.42 23.53
CA ARG A 393 14.14 -24.06 22.85
C ARG A 393 13.68 -23.24 21.65
N SER A 394 13.06 -23.92 20.69
CA SER A 394 12.36 -23.23 19.59
C SER A 394 11.21 -22.38 20.16
N PRO A 395 11.06 -21.12 19.70
CA PRO A 395 9.85 -20.33 19.94
C PRO A 395 8.54 -21.05 19.56
N LEU A 396 8.58 -22.00 18.63
CA LEU A 396 7.41 -22.76 18.20
C LEU A 396 7.16 -24.01 19.06
N ALA A 397 8.07 -24.39 19.95
CA ALA A 397 7.93 -25.61 20.74
C ALA A 397 6.67 -25.58 21.63
N GLY A 398 5.73 -26.48 21.37
CA GLY A 398 4.44 -26.58 22.05
C GLY A 398 3.38 -25.58 21.59
N LYS A 399 3.72 -24.64 20.69
CA LYS A 399 2.81 -23.65 20.12
C LYS A 399 2.05 -24.20 18.92
N GLN A 400 0.82 -23.76 18.74
CA GLN A 400 0.12 -23.93 17.47
C GLN A 400 0.77 -23.06 16.40
N ALA A 401 0.96 -23.63 15.21
CA ALA A 401 1.53 -22.92 14.07
C ALA A 401 1.01 -23.50 12.75
N THR A 402 1.21 -22.76 11.67
CA THR A 402 1.04 -23.25 10.29
C THR A 402 2.28 -22.92 9.47
N GLY A 403 2.39 -23.53 8.29
CA GLY A 403 3.51 -23.41 7.38
C GLY A 403 3.33 -24.33 6.16
N PRO A 404 4.10 -24.10 5.09
CA PRO A 404 3.76 -24.67 3.81
C PRO A 404 4.04 -26.18 3.77
N VAL A 405 3.14 -26.90 3.10
CA VAL A 405 3.32 -28.30 2.71
C VAL A 405 4.26 -28.45 1.50
N LEU A 406 4.61 -27.34 0.86
CA LEU A 406 5.56 -27.29 -0.24
C LEU A 406 6.98 -27.61 0.23
N ASN A 407 7.70 -28.37 -0.60
CA ASN A 407 9.09 -28.74 -0.35
C ASN A 407 9.97 -27.51 -0.17
N GLY A 408 10.89 -27.60 0.79
CA GLY A 408 11.96 -26.63 0.97
C GLY A 408 13.04 -26.72 -0.11
N PRO A 409 14.08 -25.90 -0.02
CA PRO A 409 15.17 -25.90 -0.98
C PRO A 409 16.00 -27.20 -0.95
N ALA A 410 16.74 -27.50 -2.01
CA ALA A 410 17.63 -28.65 -2.03
C ALA A 410 18.75 -28.52 -0.97
N GLY A 411 19.01 -29.60 -0.23
CA GLY A 411 19.97 -29.59 0.88
C GLY A 411 20.09 -30.93 1.60
N ASN A 412 21.02 -30.99 2.55
CA ASN A 412 21.13 -32.05 3.54
C ASN A 412 20.31 -31.67 4.79
N TYR A 413 19.39 -32.55 5.16
CA TYR A 413 18.48 -32.35 6.29
C TYR A 413 18.71 -33.46 7.32
N PRO A 414 19.55 -33.23 8.34
CA PRO A 414 19.85 -34.24 9.35
C PRO A 414 18.57 -34.77 10.01
N GLY A 415 18.41 -36.08 10.02
CA GLY A 415 17.25 -36.76 10.60
C GLY A 415 16.05 -36.93 9.65
N TYR A 416 16.06 -36.31 8.47
CA TYR A 416 15.03 -36.51 7.45
C TYR A 416 15.41 -37.68 6.51
N ARG A 417 14.44 -38.54 6.18
CA ARG A 417 14.65 -39.80 5.43
C ARG A 417 13.96 -39.84 4.06
N GLY A 418 13.34 -38.74 3.63
CA GLY A 418 12.64 -38.68 2.34
C GLY A 418 13.57 -38.55 1.14
N SER A 419 13.04 -38.90 -0.04
CA SER A 419 13.75 -38.86 -1.34
C SER A 419 13.76 -37.47 -2.01
N SER A 420 13.07 -36.48 -1.43
CA SER A 420 13.01 -35.08 -1.85
C SER A 420 13.22 -34.18 -0.64
N PRO A 421 13.58 -32.88 -0.79
CA PRO A 421 13.64 -31.99 0.36
C PRO A 421 12.33 -32.01 1.16
N PRO A 422 12.38 -31.98 2.50
CA PRO A 422 11.17 -31.99 3.31
C PRO A 422 10.30 -30.76 3.02
N PRO A 423 8.97 -30.85 3.21
CA PRO A 423 8.11 -29.69 3.33
C PRO A 423 8.66 -28.68 4.34
N SER A 424 8.47 -27.39 4.08
CA SER A 424 8.99 -26.35 4.98
C SER A 424 8.46 -26.49 6.42
N ARG A 425 7.20 -26.93 6.58
CA ARG A 425 6.60 -27.22 7.89
C ARG A 425 7.33 -28.28 8.72
N TRP A 426 8.07 -29.19 8.09
CA TRP A 426 8.86 -30.23 8.77
C TRP A 426 9.84 -29.64 9.80
N HIS A 427 10.40 -28.45 9.51
CA HIS A 427 11.30 -27.78 10.43
C HIS A 427 10.62 -27.44 11.76
N ALA A 428 9.38 -26.94 11.70
CA ALA A 428 8.60 -26.60 12.89
C ALA A 428 8.17 -27.87 13.65
N GLU A 429 7.70 -28.90 12.93
CA GLU A 429 7.31 -30.21 13.50
C GLU A 429 8.47 -30.86 14.26
N THR A 430 9.65 -30.90 13.63
CA THR A 430 10.87 -31.46 14.23
C THR A 430 11.33 -30.68 15.47
N ASN A 431 10.95 -29.41 15.58
CA ASN A 431 11.24 -28.56 16.73
C ASN A 431 10.06 -28.44 17.72
N GLY A 432 9.07 -29.34 17.62
CA GLY A 432 8.01 -29.50 18.61
C GLY A 432 6.80 -28.58 18.44
N ALA A 433 6.63 -27.93 17.29
CA ALA A 433 5.42 -27.18 16.99
C ALA A 433 4.21 -28.11 16.80
N ARG A 434 3.02 -27.66 17.23
CA ARG A 434 1.74 -28.31 16.97
C ARG A 434 1.19 -27.74 15.67
N MET A 435 1.60 -28.31 14.54
CA MET A 435 1.15 -27.80 13.25
C MET A 435 -0.32 -28.12 13.01
N VAL A 436 -1.10 -27.12 12.64
CA VAL A 436 -2.48 -27.32 12.18
C VAL A 436 -2.51 -28.14 10.89
N ALA A 437 -3.67 -28.72 10.57
CA ALA A 437 -3.86 -29.34 9.28
C ALA A 437 -3.66 -28.28 8.18
N PRO A 438 -3.05 -28.63 7.03
CA PRO A 438 -2.93 -27.69 5.92
C PRO A 438 -4.31 -27.19 5.48
N ASN A 439 -4.41 -25.91 5.10
CA ASN A 439 -5.63 -25.32 4.51
C ASN A 439 -6.86 -25.46 5.43
N SER A 440 -6.65 -25.27 6.73
CA SER A 440 -7.66 -25.61 7.74
C SER A 440 -7.95 -24.49 8.72
N VAL A 441 -7.33 -23.32 8.56
CA VAL A 441 -7.50 -22.18 9.46
C VAL A 441 -8.33 -21.13 8.75
N GLY A 442 -9.48 -20.81 9.34
CA GLY A 442 -10.45 -19.91 8.72
C GLY A 442 -11.47 -20.66 7.87
N ASP A 443 -11.75 -20.15 6.67
CA ASP A 443 -12.65 -20.76 5.70
C ASP A 443 -11.94 -21.88 4.93
N PRO A 444 -12.35 -23.15 5.07
CA PRO A 444 -11.68 -24.29 4.44
C PRO A 444 -11.77 -24.30 2.90
N ASN A 445 -12.53 -23.38 2.30
CA ASN A 445 -12.66 -23.25 0.84
C ASN A 445 -11.64 -22.27 0.24
N THR A 446 -10.78 -21.66 1.05
CA THR A 446 -9.76 -20.73 0.60
C THR A 446 -8.43 -20.97 1.32
N LEU A 447 -7.35 -20.50 0.71
CA LEU A 447 -5.97 -20.57 1.24
C LEU A 447 -5.50 -19.22 1.81
N VAL A 448 -6.36 -18.19 1.68
CA VAL A 448 -5.96 -16.79 1.91
C VAL A 448 -5.92 -16.41 3.38
N ASP A 449 -6.55 -17.19 4.25
CA ASP A 449 -6.77 -16.87 5.66
C ASP A 449 -6.12 -17.86 6.63
N ASP A 450 -5.22 -18.71 6.14
CA ASP A 450 -4.45 -19.67 6.94
C ASP A 450 -3.37 -18.99 7.82
N VAL A 451 -3.81 -18.15 8.76
CA VAL A 451 -2.98 -17.46 9.75
C VAL A 451 -3.27 -18.00 11.15
N VAL A 452 -2.28 -18.66 11.75
CA VAL A 452 -2.36 -19.12 13.15
C VAL A 452 -1.77 -18.07 14.08
N ILE A 453 -2.49 -17.76 15.15
CA ILE A 453 -2.05 -16.87 16.24
C ILE A 453 -2.07 -17.66 17.55
N ASP A 454 -0.91 -17.87 18.17
CA ASP A 454 -0.78 -18.48 19.51
C ASP A 454 -0.02 -17.52 20.44
N GLY A 455 -0.79 -16.71 21.16
CA GLY A 455 -0.27 -15.57 21.91
C GLY A 455 0.30 -14.52 20.95
N LYS A 456 1.57 -14.12 21.15
CA LYS A 456 2.28 -13.17 20.28
C LYS A 456 3.14 -13.84 19.19
N ILE A 457 2.98 -15.15 19.01
CA ILE A 457 3.53 -15.88 17.85
C ILE A 457 2.45 -15.94 16.77
N MET A 458 2.77 -15.46 15.57
CA MET A 458 1.88 -15.51 14.41
C MET A 458 2.55 -16.17 13.23
N THR A 459 1.92 -17.17 12.63
CA THR A 459 2.45 -17.87 11.46
C THR A 459 1.42 -17.92 10.33
N GLY A 460 1.82 -17.59 9.11
CA GLY A 460 1.00 -17.74 7.90
C GLY A 460 1.52 -18.87 7.00
N GLN A 461 0.62 -19.58 6.32
CA GLN A 461 0.96 -20.84 5.66
C GLN A 461 1.83 -20.66 4.40
N ASP A 462 1.39 -19.85 3.43
CA ASP A 462 1.99 -19.71 2.10
C ASP A 462 1.61 -18.39 1.43
N ASP A 463 1.92 -18.22 0.13
CA ASP A 463 1.79 -16.95 -0.56
C ASP A 463 0.35 -16.41 -0.74
N PRO A 464 -0.71 -17.23 -0.87
CA PRO A 464 -2.08 -16.73 -0.82
C PRO A 464 -2.43 -16.07 0.52
N THR A 465 -1.79 -16.51 1.61
CA THR A 465 -1.99 -15.99 2.97
C THR A 465 -1.34 -14.62 3.20
N ALA A 466 -0.43 -14.17 2.31
CA ALA A 466 0.43 -13.02 2.56
C ALA A 466 -0.35 -11.75 2.95
N ARG A 467 -1.42 -11.43 2.22
CA ARG A 467 -2.27 -10.28 2.53
C ARG A 467 -2.95 -10.37 3.90
N GLU A 468 -3.55 -11.52 4.24
CA GLU A 468 -4.23 -11.67 5.53
C GLU A 468 -3.25 -11.66 6.70
N MET A 469 -2.03 -12.17 6.50
CA MET A 469 -0.95 -12.05 7.50
C MET A 469 -0.70 -10.59 7.91
N GLY A 470 -0.59 -9.69 6.94
CA GLY A 470 -0.45 -8.25 7.21
C GLY A 470 -1.65 -7.66 7.93
N ARG A 471 -2.87 -8.04 7.53
CA ARG A 471 -4.13 -7.58 8.16
C ARG A 471 -4.27 -8.04 9.60
N GLN A 472 -3.99 -9.30 9.88
CA GLN A 472 -4.07 -9.86 11.23
C GLN A 472 -3.05 -9.22 12.15
N LEU A 473 -1.81 -9.03 11.68
CA LEU A 473 -0.79 -8.34 12.46
C LEU A 473 -1.16 -6.88 12.71
N ALA A 474 -1.67 -6.17 11.70
CA ALA A 474 -2.18 -4.80 11.87
C ALA A 474 -3.31 -4.73 12.91
N ARG A 475 -4.32 -5.59 12.80
CA ARG A 475 -5.44 -5.66 13.75
C ARG A 475 -4.96 -5.91 15.18
N ALA A 476 -4.02 -6.86 15.34
CA ALA A 476 -3.44 -7.20 16.62
C ALA A 476 -2.69 -6.02 17.26
N LEU A 477 -1.87 -5.31 16.48
CA LEU A 477 -1.13 -4.14 16.95
C LEU A 477 -2.04 -2.96 17.31
N MET A 478 -3.16 -2.80 16.60
CA MET A 478 -4.11 -1.71 16.84
C MET A 478 -5.08 -2.01 17.99
N SER A 479 -5.46 -3.27 18.19
CA SER A 479 -6.36 -3.66 19.28
C SER A 479 -5.72 -3.47 20.65
N GLU A 480 -4.42 -3.76 20.80
CA GLU A 480 -3.65 -3.54 22.04
C GLU A 480 -3.56 -2.05 22.46
N ARG A 481 -3.93 -1.13 21.56
CA ARG A 481 -3.87 0.32 21.78
C ARG A 481 -5.21 0.95 22.10
N SER A 482 -6.30 0.25 21.83
CA SER A 482 -7.63 0.74 22.17
C SER A 482 -7.82 0.59 23.68
N PRO A 483 -8.16 1.65 24.44
CA PRO A 483 -8.50 1.48 25.84
C PRO A 483 -9.65 0.49 25.94
N ALA A 484 -9.53 -0.50 26.83
CA ALA A 484 -10.63 -1.40 27.16
C ALA A 484 -11.85 -0.54 27.49
N LYS A 485 -12.94 -0.71 26.73
CA LYS A 485 -14.20 0.01 26.95
C LYS A 485 -14.84 -0.38 28.27
#